data_AF-A0A7V1QQ33-F1
#
_entry.id   AF-A0A7V1QQ33-F1
#
_cell.length_a   1.000
_cell.length_b   1.000
_cell.length_c   1.000
_cell.angle_alpha   90.00
_cell.angle_beta   90.00
_cell.angle_gamma   90.00
#
_symmetry.space_group_name_H-M   'P 1'
#
loop_
_entity.id
_entity.type
_entity.pdbx_description
1 polymer ?
#
loop_
_entity_poly.entity_id
_entity_poly.type
_entity_poly.pdbx_seq_one_letter_code
_entity_poly.pdbx_strand_id
1 'polypeptide(L)'
;MVRTLLTLLGALGALAWSVLFLQAPGAALELLLFTSPIVVAAWLILMLTAPRRDRPAPAPRSAETGPPPALEERVLRRDAGRCRLCGGEPATRVVARRPPRPGADPVDRFIAICEGCARTAPLRPIAR
;
A
#
# COMPACT_ATOMS: atom_id res chain seq x y z
N MET A 1 0.69 -14.20 -33.42
CA MET A 1 0.27 -13.29 -34.50
C MET A 1 0.31 -11.82 -34.10
N VAL A 2 -0.34 -11.39 -33.01
CA VAL A 2 -0.34 -9.97 -32.57
C VAL A 2 1.06 -9.40 -32.33
N ARG A 3 1.96 -10.17 -31.71
CA ARG A 3 3.34 -9.74 -31.44
C ARG A 3 4.16 -9.52 -32.72
N THR A 4 3.97 -10.39 -33.72
CA THR A 4 4.64 -10.30 -35.03
C THR A 4 4.13 -9.11 -35.86
N LEU A 5 2.82 -8.84 -35.78
CA LEU A 5 2.20 -7.66 -36.41
C LEU A 5 2.72 -6.35 -35.80
N LEU A 6 2.82 -6.29 -34.45
CA LEU A 6 3.38 -5.13 -33.74
C LEU A 6 4.84 -4.88 -34.11
N THR A 7 5.66 -5.92 -34.24
CA THR A 7 7.06 -5.77 -34.67
C THR A 7 7.19 -5.27 -36.10
N LEU A 8 6.34 -5.73 -37.02
CA LEU A 8 6.32 -5.26 -38.41
C LEU A 8 5.89 -3.80 -38.51
N LEU A 9 4.84 -3.40 -37.78
CA LEU A 9 4.39 -2.01 -37.71
C LEU A 9 5.48 -1.09 -37.13
N GLY A 10 6.17 -1.53 -36.08
CA GLY A 10 7.30 -0.78 -35.50
C GLY A 10 8.45 -0.59 -36.49
N ALA A 11 8.82 -1.66 -37.23
CA ALA A 11 9.88 -1.61 -38.22
C ALA A 11 9.54 -0.67 -39.40
N LEU A 12 8.30 -0.75 -39.91
CA LEU A 12 7.83 0.14 -40.98
C LEU A 12 7.79 1.60 -40.52
N GLY A 13 7.33 1.86 -39.30
CA GLY A 13 7.36 3.21 -38.71
C GLY A 13 8.77 3.77 -38.60
N ALA A 14 9.74 2.97 -38.16
CA ALA A 14 11.14 3.39 -38.06
C ALA A 14 11.78 3.69 -39.41
N LEU A 15 11.45 2.90 -40.45
CA LEU A 15 11.91 3.15 -41.82
C LEU A 15 11.31 4.44 -42.39
N ALA A 16 10.00 4.63 -42.25
CA ALA A 16 9.34 5.86 -42.69
C ALA A 16 9.91 7.11 -42.00
N TRP A 17 10.18 7.02 -40.70
CA TRP A 17 10.82 8.10 -39.94
C TRP A 17 12.23 8.42 -40.44
N SER A 18 13.02 7.38 -40.74
CA SER A 18 14.38 7.53 -41.26
C SER A 18 14.39 8.21 -42.64
N VAL A 19 13.45 7.84 -43.51
CA VAL A 19 13.29 8.47 -44.83
C VAL A 19 12.86 9.93 -44.69
N LEU A 20 11.92 10.24 -43.80
CA LEU A 20 11.48 11.61 -43.52
C LEU A 20 12.64 12.49 -43.03
N PHE A 21 13.47 11.96 -42.13
CA PHE A 21 14.61 12.69 -41.57
C PHE A 21 15.68 13.00 -42.63
N LEU A 22 15.89 12.08 -43.58
CA LEU A 22 16.83 12.26 -44.68
C LEU A 22 16.33 13.26 -45.73
N GLN A 23 15.02 13.27 -46.02
CA GLN A 23 14.45 14.13 -47.07
C GLN A 23 14.07 15.53 -46.58
N ALA A 24 13.63 15.66 -45.33
CA ALA A 24 13.12 16.91 -44.77
C ALA A 24 13.53 17.06 -43.29
N PRO A 25 14.83 17.29 -43.01
CA PRO A 25 15.35 17.35 -41.64
C PRO A 25 14.72 18.48 -40.82
N GLY A 26 14.38 19.61 -41.44
CA GLY A 26 13.69 20.72 -40.77
C GLY A 26 12.29 20.35 -40.29
N ALA A 27 11.48 19.73 -41.16
CA ALA A 27 10.13 19.28 -40.80
C ALA A 27 10.16 18.18 -39.73
N ALA A 28 11.14 17.27 -39.79
CA ALA A 28 11.32 16.24 -38.76
C ALA A 28 11.69 16.84 -37.39
N LEU A 29 12.53 17.89 -37.37
CA LEU A 29 12.92 18.59 -36.16
C LEU A 29 11.74 19.38 -35.56
N GLU A 30 10.95 20.06 -36.39
CA GLU A 30 9.72 20.72 -35.96
C GLU A 30 8.72 19.71 -35.39
N LEU A 31 8.54 18.56 -36.05
CA LEU A 31 7.66 17.51 -35.53
C LEU A 31 8.13 17.01 -34.16
N LEU A 32 9.45 16.80 -33.98
CA LEU A 32 10.03 16.42 -32.69
C LEU A 32 9.80 17.50 -31.61
N LEU A 33 9.98 18.77 -31.96
CA LEU A 33 9.78 19.90 -31.05
C LEU A 33 8.31 20.11 -30.67
N PHE A 34 7.37 19.87 -31.59
CA PHE A 34 5.94 19.97 -31.33
C PHE A 34 5.38 18.74 -30.61
N THR A 35 5.88 17.55 -30.93
CA THR A 35 5.41 16.31 -30.29
C THR A 35 6.03 16.08 -28.92
N SER A 36 7.25 16.57 -28.66
CA SER A 36 7.90 16.49 -27.34
C SER A 36 7.04 17.04 -26.18
N PRO A 37 6.53 18.29 -26.21
CA PRO A 37 5.71 18.81 -25.11
C PRO A 37 4.38 18.05 -25.01
N ILE A 38 3.80 17.58 -26.11
CA ILE A 38 2.57 16.78 -26.09
C ILE A 38 2.81 15.41 -25.46
N VAL A 39 3.91 14.74 -25.80
CA VAL A 39 4.32 13.45 -25.24
C VAL A 39 4.63 13.61 -23.75
N VAL A 40 5.36 14.66 -23.36
CA VAL A 40 5.66 14.95 -21.96
C VAL A 40 4.39 15.28 -21.19
N ALA A 41 3.49 16.10 -21.74
CA ALA A 41 2.21 16.44 -21.10
C ALA A 41 1.31 15.21 -20.98
N ALA A 42 1.18 14.39 -22.02
CA ALA A 42 0.44 13.14 -21.99
C ALA A 42 1.04 12.15 -20.99
N TRP A 43 2.37 12.07 -20.90
CA TRP A 43 3.08 11.24 -19.93
C TRP A 43 2.87 11.74 -18.50
N LEU A 44 2.94 13.05 -18.26
CA LEU A 44 2.65 13.66 -16.97
C LEU A 44 1.19 13.44 -16.57
N ILE A 45 0.25 13.65 -17.49
CA ILE A 45 -1.17 13.35 -17.28
C ILE A 45 -1.31 11.87 -16.95
N LEU A 46 -0.69 10.96 -17.70
CA LEU A 46 -0.71 9.52 -17.38
C LEU A 46 -0.06 9.19 -16.04
N MET A 47 0.99 9.87 -15.61
CA MET A 47 1.61 9.64 -14.30
C MET A 47 0.76 10.20 -13.15
N LEU A 48 0.10 11.34 -13.37
CA LEU A 48 -0.76 12.00 -12.39
C LEU A 48 -2.15 11.37 -12.31
N THR A 49 -2.67 10.88 -13.44
CA THR A 49 -3.99 10.24 -13.58
C THR A 49 -3.92 8.73 -13.67
N ALA A 50 -2.71 8.14 -13.74
CA ALA A 50 -2.55 6.71 -13.52
C ALA A 50 -3.26 6.43 -12.20
N PRO A 51 -4.30 5.58 -12.20
CA PRO A 51 -4.83 5.08 -10.96
C PRO A 51 -3.60 4.56 -10.25
N ARG A 52 -3.29 5.09 -9.05
CA ARG A 52 -2.33 4.46 -8.15
C ARG A 52 -2.75 3.02 -8.22
N ARG A 53 -1.98 2.17 -8.91
CA ARG A 53 -2.26 0.74 -8.97
C ARG A 53 -2.33 0.43 -7.51
N ASP A 54 -3.54 0.20 -7.02
CA ASP A 54 -3.77 -0.22 -5.67
C ASP A 54 -2.84 -1.42 -5.59
N ARG A 55 -1.70 -1.22 -4.91
CA ARG A 55 -0.93 -2.35 -4.42
C ARG A 55 -2.02 -3.21 -3.83
N PRO A 56 -2.21 -4.46 -4.30
CA PRO A 56 -3.24 -5.32 -3.78
C PRO A 56 -3.16 -5.14 -2.28
N ALA A 57 -4.22 -4.53 -1.70
CA ALA A 57 -4.18 -4.09 -0.33
C ALA A 57 -3.68 -5.31 0.43
N PRO A 58 -2.55 -5.22 1.17
CA PRO A 58 -2.10 -6.36 1.95
C PRO A 58 -3.33 -6.84 2.68
N ALA A 59 -3.69 -8.12 2.43
CA ALA A 59 -4.97 -8.72 2.81
C ALA A 59 -5.43 -8.12 4.14
N PRO A 60 -6.68 -7.65 4.26
CA PRO A 60 -7.08 -6.82 5.36
C PRO A 60 -6.56 -7.44 6.66
N ARG A 61 -5.65 -6.72 7.32
CA ARG A 61 -5.12 -7.04 8.66
C ARG A 61 -6.22 -7.02 9.73
N SER A 62 -7.48 -7.12 9.32
CA SER A 62 -8.62 -7.46 10.17
C SER A 62 -8.50 -8.87 10.75
N ALA A 63 -7.61 -9.72 10.23
CA ALA A 63 -7.25 -10.97 10.91
C ALA A 63 -6.17 -10.82 12.01
N GLU A 64 -5.51 -9.67 12.14
CA GLU A 64 -4.30 -9.56 12.96
C GLU A 64 -4.20 -8.34 13.90
N THR A 65 -5.30 -7.58 14.05
CA THR A 65 -5.32 -6.42 14.98
C THR A 65 -6.20 -6.64 16.21
N GLY A 66 -7.03 -7.68 16.22
CA GLY A 66 -7.84 -8.08 17.38
C GLY A 66 -7.54 -9.52 17.79
N PRO A 67 -7.55 -9.86 19.09
CA PRO A 67 -7.57 -11.25 19.52
C PRO A 67 -8.81 -11.96 18.94
N PRO A 68 -8.78 -13.28 18.70
CA PRO A 68 -10.02 -14.02 18.44
C PRO A 68 -11.02 -13.80 19.59
N PRO A 69 -12.33 -13.84 19.35
CA PRO A 69 -13.35 -13.43 20.35
C PRO A 69 -13.24 -14.23 21.66
N ALA A 70 -12.90 -15.51 21.58
CA ALA A 70 -12.66 -16.35 22.76
C ALA A 70 -11.44 -15.93 23.60
N LEU A 71 -10.46 -15.26 22.99
CA LEU A 71 -9.27 -14.75 23.66
C LEU A 71 -9.52 -13.35 24.23
N GLU A 72 -10.37 -12.54 23.58
CA GLU A 72 -10.78 -11.22 24.08
C GLU A 72 -11.43 -11.31 25.45
N GLU A 73 -12.42 -12.19 25.59
CA GLU A 73 -13.14 -12.45 26.84
C GLU A 73 -12.18 -12.90 27.96
N ARG A 74 -11.19 -13.75 27.64
CA ARG A 74 -10.18 -14.20 28.62
C ARG A 74 -9.28 -13.06 29.08
N VAL A 75 -8.89 -12.16 28.17
CA VAL A 75 -8.05 -11.01 28.51
C VAL A 75 -8.84 -10.00 29.35
N LEU A 76 -10.10 -9.75 29.01
CA LEU A 76 -10.98 -8.88 29.80
C LEU A 76 -11.22 -9.44 31.21
N ARG A 77 -11.44 -10.74 31.36
CA ARG A 77 -11.54 -11.38 32.70
C ARG A 77 -10.25 -11.27 33.48
N ARG A 78 -9.09 -11.55 32.86
CA ARG A 78 -7.77 -11.43 33.51
C ARG A 78 -7.53 -10.00 34.01
N ASP A 79 -7.92 -9.01 33.22
CA ASP A 79 -7.72 -7.59 33.54
C ASP A 79 -8.92 -6.98 34.30
N ALA A 80 -9.87 -7.81 34.76
CA ALA A 80 -11.09 -7.43 35.49
C ALA A 80 -11.91 -6.31 34.81
N GLY A 81 -11.91 -6.28 33.48
CA GLY A 81 -12.59 -5.24 32.68
C GLY A 81 -11.99 -3.84 32.83
N ARG A 82 -10.80 -3.71 33.44
CA ARG A 82 -10.14 -2.41 33.67
C ARG A 82 -8.98 -2.20 32.72
N CYS A 83 -8.69 -0.94 32.41
CA CYS A 83 -7.55 -0.58 31.60
C CYS A 83 -6.25 -0.90 32.34
N ARG A 84 -5.39 -1.73 31.75
CA ARG A 84 -4.09 -2.10 32.34
C ARG A 84 -3.04 -0.99 32.27
N LEU A 85 -3.29 0.09 31.52
CA LEU A 85 -2.38 1.23 31.39
C LEU A 85 -2.64 2.30 32.46
N CYS A 86 -3.89 2.75 32.61
CA CYS A 86 -4.25 3.77 33.59
C CYS A 86 -4.86 3.22 34.89
N GLY A 87 -5.35 1.99 34.91
CA GLY A 87 -5.96 1.33 36.07
C GLY A 87 -7.33 1.87 36.51
N GLY A 88 -7.70 3.09 36.09
CA GLY A 88 -8.88 3.81 36.57
C GLY A 88 -10.13 3.68 35.69
N GLU A 89 -9.97 3.44 34.39
CA GLU A 89 -11.10 3.38 33.44
C GLU A 89 -11.47 1.96 33.01
N PRO A 90 -12.75 1.73 32.65
CA PRO A 90 -13.15 0.48 32.02
C PRO A 90 -12.40 0.29 30.70
N ALA A 91 -11.91 -0.92 30.47
CA ALA A 91 -11.31 -1.27 29.19
C ALA A 91 -12.39 -1.39 28.12
N THR A 92 -12.16 -0.77 26.98
CA THR A 92 -13.08 -0.80 25.83
C THR A 92 -12.52 -1.63 24.68
N ARG A 93 -11.24 -2.02 24.74
CA ARG A 93 -10.59 -2.80 23.69
C ARG A 93 -9.43 -3.63 24.22
N VAL A 94 -9.10 -4.71 23.52
CA VAL A 94 -7.92 -5.54 23.78
C VAL A 94 -6.90 -5.37 22.67
N VAL A 95 -5.63 -5.18 23.03
CA VAL A 95 -4.54 -4.92 22.08
C VAL A 95 -3.33 -5.79 22.34
N ALA A 96 -2.62 -6.18 21.27
CA ALA A 96 -1.35 -6.90 21.38
C ALA A 96 -0.24 -5.95 21.84
N ARG A 97 0.45 -6.30 22.93
CA ARG A 97 1.61 -5.55 23.47
C ARG A 97 2.94 -6.25 23.24
N ARG A 98 2.94 -7.57 23.06
CA ARG A 98 4.16 -8.37 22.89
C ARG A 98 4.16 -9.14 21.56
N PRO A 99 5.33 -9.48 21.01
CA PRO A 99 5.42 -10.43 19.91
C PRO A 99 5.03 -11.84 20.39
N PRO A 100 4.53 -12.70 19.50
CA PRO A 100 4.24 -14.10 19.85
C PRO A 100 5.54 -14.81 20.25
N ARG A 101 5.52 -15.52 21.39
CA ARG A 101 6.61 -16.39 21.83
C ARG A 101 6.16 -17.85 21.75
N PRO A 102 6.96 -18.76 21.18
CA PRO A 102 6.64 -20.17 21.16
C PRO A 102 6.57 -20.71 22.60
N GLY A 103 5.51 -21.43 22.94
CA GLY A 103 5.30 -22.04 24.26
C GLY A 103 4.72 -21.12 25.35
N ALA A 104 4.45 -19.83 25.07
CA ALA A 104 3.79 -18.93 26.01
C ALA A 104 2.26 -18.93 25.83
N ASP A 105 1.52 -18.63 26.90
CA ASP A 105 0.06 -18.48 26.82
C ASP A 105 -0.28 -17.31 25.86
N PRO A 106 -1.14 -17.53 24.84
CA PRO A 106 -1.58 -16.46 23.94
C PRO A 106 -2.19 -15.25 24.66
N VAL A 107 -2.77 -15.42 25.85
CA VAL A 107 -3.36 -14.32 26.66
C VAL A 107 -2.31 -13.29 27.08
N ASP A 108 -1.07 -13.71 27.34
CA ASP A 108 0.02 -12.82 27.78
C ASP A 108 0.49 -11.84 26.72
N ARG A 109 0.12 -12.09 25.46
CA ARG A 109 0.39 -11.20 24.34
C ARG A 109 -0.48 -9.94 24.38
N PHE A 110 -1.67 -10.04 24.96
CA PHE A 110 -2.71 -9.02 24.87
C PHE A 110 -2.97 -8.34 26.22
N ILE A 111 -3.44 -7.09 26.18
CA ILE A 111 -3.87 -6.32 27.36
C ILE A 111 -5.16 -5.57 27.06
N ALA A 112 -6.02 -5.40 28.07
CA ALA A 112 -7.22 -4.59 28.00
C ALA A 112 -6.88 -3.12 28.26
N ILE A 113 -7.36 -2.20 27.40
CA ILE A 113 -7.08 -0.76 27.51
C ILE A 113 -8.34 0.09 27.26
N CYS A 114 -8.40 1.28 27.86
CA CYS A 114 -9.46 2.27 27.61
C CYS A 114 -9.20 3.09 26.35
N GLU A 115 -10.22 3.82 25.90
CA GLU A 115 -10.17 4.65 24.69
C GLU A 115 -9.21 5.87 24.82
N GLY A 116 -8.95 6.35 26.04
CA GLY A 116 -7.96 7.40 26.29
C GLY A 116 -6.52 6.92 26.06
N CYS A 117 -6.13 5.85 26.75
CA CYS A 117 -4.81 5.23 26.59
C CYS A 117 -4.60 4.66 25.19
N ALA A 118 -5.68 4.28 24.55
CA ALA A 118 -5.73 3.81 23.19
C ALA A 118 -5.26 4.79 22.12
N ARG A 119 -5.61 6.06 22.30
CA ARG A 119 -5.27 7.15 21.37
C ARG A 119 -3.86 7.70 21.59
N THR A 120 -3.35 7.55 22.80
CA THR A 120 -2.08 8.13 23.26
C THR A 120 -0.93 7.14 23.25
N ALA A 121 -1.19 5.86 23.49
CA ALA A 121 -0.17 4.84 23.42
C ALA A 121 0.24 4.64 21.95
N PRO A 122 1.53 4.82 21.59
CA PRO A 122 2.01 4.30 20.33
C PRO A 122 1.94 2.78 20.44
N LEU A 123 0.82 2.20 19.99
CA LEU A 123 0.75 0.79 19.63
C LEU A 123 1.58 0.62 18.37
N ARG A 124 2.89 0.84 18.51
CA ARG A 124 3.87 0.66 17.45
C ARG A 124 3.80 -0.83 17.13
N PRO A 125 3.35 -1.23 15.93
CA PRO A 125 3.65 -2.58 15.49
C PRO A 125 5.17 -2.68 15.50
N ILE A 126 5.68 -3.64 16.27
CA ILE A 126 7.10 -3.98 16.25
C ILE A 126 7.35 -4.49 14.83
N ALA A 127 7.83 -3.61 13.96
CA ALA A 127 8.38 -3.98 12.67
C ALA A 127 9.59 -4.88 12.95
N ARG A 128 9.57 -6.05 12.31
CA ARG A 128 10.72 -6.96 12.28
C ARG A 128 11.91 -6.30 11.62
#